data_AF-Q6AI78-F1
#
_entry.id   AF-Q6AI78-F1
#
_cell.length_a   1.000
_cell.length_b   1.000
_cell.length_c   1.000
_cell.angle_alpha   90.00
_cell.angle_beta   90.00
_cell.angle_gamma   90.00
#
_symmetry.space_group_name_H-M   'P 1'
#
loop_
_entity.id
_entity.type
_entity.pdbx_description
1 polymer ?
#
loop_
_entity_poly.entity_id
_entity_poly.type
_entity_poly.pdbx_seq_one_letter_code
_entity_poly.pdbx_strand_id
1 'polypeptide(L)'
;MSKNEIVEQKGTGEIFTAEELPFPIKLMLDIYNLSTTSENIKKEITLHLNDLATKRNHKASGFRKDENGRLIFDDKLFTESIYKGKIDTYTNVLKNRANKLLKDMEMVQHMGESHSAISMIIDKQLLEQKVCEEISRKAQDQERILKMIPQIFPELKRNAIFINDKKDVKKLNEPK
;
A
#
# COMPACT_ATOMS: atom_id res chain seq x y z
N MET A 1 -49.29 20.56 51.47
CA MET A 1 -47.96 20.43 50.84
C MET A 1 -47.45 19.03 51.13
N SER A 2 -47.42 18.15 50.13
CA SER A 2 -46.85 16.81 50.24
C SER A 2 -46.37 16.34 48.86
N LYS A 3 -45.07 16.05 48.80
CA LYS A 3 -44.28 15.23 47.87
C LYS A 3 -44.89 14.86 46.50
N ASN A 4 -44.32 15.46 45.45
CA ASN A 4 -44.23 14.82 44.14
C ASN A 4 -42.83 14.20 44.03
N GLU A 5 -42.74 12.90 44.31
CA GLU A 5 -41.62 12.07 43.85
C GLU A 5 -41.93 11.65 42.41
N ILE A 6 -41.28 12.29 41.45
CA ILE A 6 -41.14 11.74 40.11
C ILE A 6 -39.80 11.02 40.09
N VAL A 7 -39.86 9.70 40.15
CA VAL A 7 -38.73 8.78 40.02
C VAL A 7 -38.76 8.24 38.59
N GLU A 8 -37.94 8.82 37.71
CA GLU A 8 -37.60 8.32 36.36
C GLU A 8 -36.26 8.97 35.97
N GLN A 9 -35.23 8.35 35.39
CA GLN A 9 -34.95 7.01 34.87
C GLN A 9 -33.45 6.72 35.11
N LYS A 10 -33.09 5.46 35.40
CA LYS A 10 -31.70 4.99 35.50
C LYS A 10 -31.03 5.03 34.12
N GLY A 11 -30.08 5.94 33.97
CA GLY A 11 -29.15 6.05 32.84
C GLY A 11 -27.94 6.89 33.22
N THR A 12 -27.28 6.54 34.34
CA THR A 12 -26.12 7.15 35.04
C THR A 12 -25.48 8.41 34.45
N GLY A 13 -26.28 9.45 34.24
CA GLY A 13 -25.83 10.83 34.05
C GLY A 13 -25.53 11.45 35.40
N GLU A 14 -24.61 10.83 36.13
CA GLU A 14 -24.21 11.28 37.45
C GLU A 14 -23.49 12.61 37.31
N ILE A 15 -24.19 13.68 37.68
CA ILE A 15 -23.57 14.97 37.95
C ILE A 15 -22.83 14.76 39.28
N PHE A 16 -21.50 14.67 39.24
CA PHE A 16 -20.71 14.55 40.45
C PHE A 16 -21.06 15.69 41.41
N THR A 17 -21.27 15.33 42.68
CA THR A 17 -21.27 16.34 43.73
C THR A 17 -19.85 16.92 43.83
N ALA A 18 -19.72 18.19 44.20
CA ALA A 18 -18.42 18.88 44.22
C ALA A 18 -17.37 18.23 45.15
N GLU A 19 -17.72 17.20 45.91
CA GLU A 19 -16.86 16.47 46.84
C GLU A 19 -16.09 15.31 46.18
N GLU A 20 -16.54 14.82 45.02
CA GLU A 20 -15.96 13.63 44.34
C GLU A 20 -14.99 13.99 43.20
N LEU A 21 -14.91 15.26 42.82
CA LEU A 21 -14.08 15.70 41.70
C LEU A 21 -12.61 15.87 42.11
N PRO A 22 -11.65 15.38 41.29
CA PRO A 22 -10.23 15.56 41.57
C PRO A 22 -9.86 17.04 41.61
N PHE A 23 -8.98 17.39 42.56
CA PHE A 23 -8.67 18.74 43.03
C PHE A 23 -8.40 19.84 41.96
N PRO A 24 -7.94 19.55 40.72
CA PRO A 24 -7.88 20.58 39.67
C PRO A 24 -9.22 20.95 39.01
N ILE A 25 -10.18 20.02 38.93
CA ILE A 25 -11.47 20.23 38.25
C ILE A 25 -12.38 21.10 39.10
N LYS A 26 -12.48 20.77 40.39
CA LYS A 26 -13.28 21.52 41.36
C LYS A 26 -12.88 22.99 41.40
N LEU A 27 -11.59 23.26 41.51
CA LEU A 27 -11.06 24.63 41.53
C LEU A 27 -11.44 25.42 40.27
N MET A 28 -11.38 24.80 39.08
CA MET A 28 -11.79 25.45 37.83
C MET A 28 -13.29 25.77 37.79
N LEU A 29 -14.13 24.85 38.27
CA LEU A 29 -15.57 25.08 38.40
C LEU A 29 -15.84 26.23 39.39
N ASP A 30 -15.16 26.25 40.52
CA ASP A 30 -15.29 27.28 41.54
C ASP A 30 -14.88 28.65 40.99
N ILE A 31 -13.71 28.76 40.35
CA ILE A 31 -13.23 30.03 39.76
C ILE A 31 -14.23 30.54 38.70
N TYR A 32 -14.72 29.67 37.82
CA TYR A 32 -15.67 30.08 36.77
C TYR A 32 -17.04 30.46 37.35
N ASN A 33 -17.57 29.68 38.29
CA ASN A 33 -18.92 29.90 38.81
C ASN A 33 -18.97 31.02 39.86
N LEU A 34 -17.89 31.28 40.61
CA LEU A 34 -17.77 32.37 41.58
C LEU A 34 -17.39 33.71 40.94
N SER A 35 -16.89 33.74 39.71
CA SER A 35 -16.56 34.96 38.97
C SER A 35 -17.80 35.67 38.39
N THR A 36 -18.87 35.80 39.20
CA THR A 36 -20.19 36.33 38.80
C THR A 36 -20.14 37.71 38.15
N THR A 37 -19.15 38.54 38.50
CA THR A 37 -18.97 39.91 37.99
C THR A 37 -17.88 40.07 36.94
N SER A 38 -17.06 39.05 36.69
CA SER A 38 -15.91 39.15 35.78
C SER A 38 -16.10 38.30 34.53
N GLU A 39 -16.81 38.86 33.56
CA GLU A 39 -17.06 38.22 32.26
C GLU A 39 -15.76 37.91 31.51
N ASN A 40 -14.72 38.73 31.72
CA ASN A 40 -13.40 38.51 31.14
C ASN A 40 -12.77 37.19 31.62
N ILE A 41 -12.87 36.86 32.91
CA ILE A 41 -12.34 35.62 33.46
C ILE A 41 -13.08 34.41 32.88
N LYS A 42 -14.42 34.47 32.82
CA LYS A 42 -15.23 33.41 32.21
C LYS A 42 -14.88 33.20 30.74
N LYS A 43 -14.65 34.29 30.00
CA LYS A 43 -14.25 34.24 28.59
C LYS A 43 -12.87 33.61 28.42
N GLU A 44 -11.88 34.01 29.22
CA GLU A 44 -10.53 33.42 29.18
C GLU A 44 -10.55 31.93 29.51
N ILE A 45 -11.28 31.53 30.56
CA ILE A 45 -11.45 30.11 30.93
C ILE A 45 -12.10 29.33 29.79
N THR A 46 -13.17 29.88 29.18
CA THR A 46 -13.84 29.23 28.05
C THR A 46 -12.88 29.07 26.86
N LEU A 47 -12.11 30.10 26.52
CA LEU A 47 -11.13 30.05 25.44
C LEU A 47 -10.04 29.02 25.73
N HIS A 48 -9.53 28.98 26.96
CA HIS A 48 -8.51 28.03 27.37
C HIS A 48 -9.00 26.58 27.31
N LEU A 49 -10.22 26.32 27.80
CA LEU A 49 -10.84 25.00 27.73
C LEU A 49 -11.07 24.55 26.27
N ASN A 50 -11.49 25.46 25.39
CA ASN A 50 -11.65 25.17 23.98
C ASN A 50 -10.30 24.85 23.29
N ASP A 51 -9.25 25.61 23.57
CA ASP A 51 -7.90 25.33 23.05
C ASP A 51 -7.39 23.96 23.53
N LEU A 52 -7.58 23.63 24.81
CA LEU A 52 -7.20 22.33 25.35
C LEU A 52 -8.00 21.17 24.75
N ALA A 53 -9.31 21.35 24.54
CA ALA A 53 -10.16 20.33 23.93
C ALA A 53 -9.73 20.00 22.48
N THR A 54 -9.30 21.00 21.71
CA THR A 54 -8.78 20.75 20.35
C THR A 54 -7.45 19.98 20.34
N LYS A 55 -6.65 20.10 21.40
CA LYS A 55 -5.37 19.38 21.59
C LYS A 55 -5.52 17.95 22.12
N ARG A 56 -6.70 17.33 21.97
CA ARG A 56 -7.03 15.99 22.50
C ARG A 56 -6.90 15.87 24.03
N ASN A 57 -7.06 16.96 24.76
CA ASN A 57 -7.13 16.88 26.22
C ASN A 57 -8.54 16.43 26.65
N HIS A 58 -8.68 15.13 26.91
CA HIS A 58 -9.94 14.51 27.32
C HIS A 58 -10.59 15.19 28.54
N LYS A 59 -9.78 15.69 29.49
CA LYS A 59 -10.30 16.39 30.68
C LYS A 59 -10.97 17.71 30.31
N ALA A 60 -10.45 18.43 29.32
CA ALA A 60 -11.07 19.68 28.86
C ALA A 60 -12.41 19.42 28.16
N SER A 61 -12.53 18.29 27.45
CA SER A 61 -13.77 17.88 26.79
C SER A 61 -14.92 17.52 27.74
N GLY A 62 -14.61 17.24 29.02
CA GLY A 62 -15.63 16.99 30.04
C GLY A 62 -16.35 18.26 30.52
N PHE A 63 -15.83 19.46 30.25
CA PHE A 63 -16.48 20.70 30.69
C PHE A 63 -17.57 21.14 29.72
N ARG A 64 -18.76 21.47 30.25
CA ARG A 64 -19.84 22.10 29.49
C ARG A 64 -20.56 23.17 30.29
N LYS A 65 -21.31 24.02 29.60
CA LYS A 65 -22.22 24.97 30.26
C LYS A 65 -23.58 24.31 30.45
N ASP A 66 -24.19 24.53 31.61
CA ASP A 66 -25.60 24.19 31.84
C ASP A 66 -26.53 25.24 31.21
N GLU A 67 -27.84 25.02 31.33
CA GLU A 67 -28.87 25.94 30.81
C GLU A 67 -28.82 27.32 31.47
N ASN A 68 -28.22 27.42 32.66
CA ASN A 68 -28.04 28.67 33.41
C ASN A 68 -26.69 29.36 33.13
N GLY A 69 -25.89 28.83 32.20
CA GLY A 69 -24.57 29.34 31.84
C GLY A 69 -23.46 29.05 32.86
N ARG A 70 -23.71 28.20 33.86
CA ARG A 70 -22.72 27.71 34.82
C ARG A 70 -21.85 26.64 34.18
N LEU A 71 -20.58 26.62 34.54
CA LEU A 71 -19.68 25.57 34.11
C LEU A 71 -19.91 24.34 34.99
N ILE A 72 -20.08 23.19 34.35
CA ILE A 72 -20.20 21.88 34.98
C ILE A 72 -19.22 20.90 34.33
N PHE A 73 -18.84 19.86 35.07
CA PHE A 73 -18.05 18.76 34.55
C PHE A 73 -18.95 17.53 34.36
N ASP A 74 -18.98 17.02 33.14
CA ASP A 74 -19.81 15.88 32.73
C ASP A 74 -18.92 14.66 32.47
N ASP A 75 -19.09 13.64 33.32
CA ASP A 75 -18.28 12.43 33.24
C ASP A 75 -18.52 11.62 31.98
N LYS A 76 -19.73 11.68 31.42
CA LYS A 76 -20.03 10.99 30.16
C LYS A 76 -19.23 11.61 29.04
N LEU A 77 -19.20 12.94 28.95
CA LEU A 77 -18.39 13.63 27.95
C LEU A 77 -16.90 13.35 28.14
N PHE A 78 -16.43 13.33 29.38
CA PHE A 78 -15.05 12.94 29.69
C PHE A 78 -14.75 11.51 29.22
N THR A 79 -15.58 10.53 29.59
CA THR A 79 -15.42 9.12 29.26
C THR A 79 -15.52 8.86 27.76
N GLU A 80 -16.51 9.46 27.09
CA GLU A 80 -16.66 9.41 25.63
C GLU A 80 -15.44 9.98 24.92
N SER A 81 -14.88 11.09 25.42
CA SER A 81 -13.68 11.70 24.83
C SER A 81 -12.45 10.78 24.96
N ILE A 82 -12.27 10.09 26.09
CA ILE A 82 -11.22 9.09 26.28
C ILE A 82 -11.43 7.94 25.30
N TYR A 83 -12.66 7.43 25.23
CA TYR A 83 -13.00 6.29 24.39
C TYR A 83 -12.74 6.60 22.91
N LYS A 84 -13.17 7.76 22.43
CA LYS A 84 -12.90 8.25 21.07
C LYS A 84 -11.40 8.38 20.80
N GLY A 85 -10.63 8.95 21.74
CA GLY A 85 -9.17 9.04 21.60
C GLY A 85 -8.49 7.67 21.47
N LYS A 86 -8.95 6.68 22.23
CA LYS A 86 -8.45 5.30 22.11
C LYS A 86 -8.84 4.67 20.77
N ILE A 87 -10.10 4.80 20.34
CA ILE A 87 -10.55 4.29 19.03
C ILE A 87 -9.74 4.89 17.89
N ASP A 88 -9.53 6.20 17.88
CA ASP A 88 -8.75 6.87 16.84
C ASP A 88 -7.32 6.30 16.79
N THR A 89 -6.73 6.04 17.95
CA THR A 89 -5.40 5.43 18.06
C THR A 89 -5.36 4.03 17.45
N TYR A 90 -6.30 3.16 17.85
CA TYR A 90 -6.37 1.80 17.30
C TYR A 90 -6.67 1.78 15.81
N THR A 91 -7.57 2.65 15.35
CA THR A 91 -7.93 2.77 13.93
C THR A 91 -6.74 3.23 13.10
N ASN A 92 -5.95 4.18 13.60
CA ASN A 92 -4.72 4.62 12.93
C ASN A 92 -3.67 3.50 12.85
N VAL A 93 -3.51 2.71 13.91
CA VAL A 93 -2.62 1.55 13.90
C VAL A 93 -3.08 0.51 12.88
N LEU A 94 -4.38 0.21 12.82
CA LEU A 94 -4.96 -0.71 11.84
C LEU A 94 -4.76 -0.20 10.41
N LYS A 95 -5.03 1.09 10.17
CA LYS A 95 -4.81 1.73 8.86
C LYS A 95 -3.36 1.63 8.42
N ASN A 96 -2.41 1.89 9.32
CA ASN A 96 -0.99 1.78 9.02
C ASN A 96 -0.58 0.33 8.70
N ARG A 97 -1.12 -0.66 9.43
CA ARG A 97 -0.89 -2.08 9.15
C ARG A 97 -1.49 -2.52 7.81
N ALA A 98 -2.72 -2.09 7.51
CA ALA A 98 -3.37 -2.38 6.22
C ALA A 98 -2.59 -1.79 5.04
N ASN A 99 -2.14 -0.54 5.15
CA ASN A 99 -1.31 0.09 4.14
C ASN A 99 0.03 -0.63 3.94
N LYS A 100 0.64 -1.14 5.01
CA LYS A 100 1.86 -1.95 4.91
C LYS A 100 1.58 -3.27 4.18
N LEU A 101 0.49 -3.95 4.53
CA LEU A 101 0.11 -5.20 3.89
C LEU A 101 -0.14 -5.01 2.38
N LEU A 102 -0.80 -3.92 1.98
CA LEU A 102 -1.01 -3.59 0.56
C LEU A 102 0.32 -3.42 -0.18
N LYS A 103 1.29 -2.71 0.40
CA LYS A 103 2.63 -2.56 -0.19
C LYS A 103 3.37 -3.90 -0.30
N ASP A 104 3.26 -4.73 0.74
CA ASP A 104 3.88 -6.05 0.74
C ASP A 104 3.25 -6.94 -0.35
N MET A 105 1.92 -6.84 -0.57
CA MET A 105 1.23 -7.54 -1.66
C MET A 105 1.67 -7.05 -3.05
N GLU A 106 1.78 -5.74 -3.26
CA GLU A 106 2.28 -5.16 -4.52
C GLU A 106 3.69 -5.66 -4.85
N MET A 107 4.57 -5.72 -3.84
CA MET A 107 5.92 -6.27 -4.00
C MET A 107 5.89 -7.76 -4.40
N VAL A 108 5.06 -8.58 -3.75
CA VAL A 108 4.92 -10.00 -4.10
C VAL A 108 4.38 -10.17 -5.52
N GLN A 109 3.43 -9.34 -5.94
CA GLN A 109 2.91 -9.34 -7.30
C GLN A 109 4.02 -9.05 -8.32
N HIS A 110 4.81 -8.00 -8.09
CA HIS A 110 5.94 -7.66 -8.97
C HIS A 110 7.01 -8.76 -9.03
N MET A 111 7.26 -9.45 -7.91
CA MET A 111 8.15 -10.62 -7.92
C MET A 111 7.59 -11.77 -8.78
N GLY A 112 6.29 -12.01 -8.72
CA GLY A 112 5.61 -12.99 -9.57
C GLY A 112 5.69 -12.64 -11.06
N GLU A 113 5.43 -11.38 -11.41
CA GLU A 113 5.56 -10.87 -12.79
C GLU A 113 7.01 -10.99 -13.31
N SER A 114 7.99 -10.69 -12.46
CA SER A 114 9.41 -10.84 -12.78
C SER A 114 9.81 -12.30 -13.00
N HIS A 115 9.35 -13.22 -12.14
CA HIS A 115 9.58 -14.66 -12.34
C HIS A 115 8.95 -15.18 -13.63
N SER A 116 7.74 -14.74 -13.96
CA SER A 116 7.09 -15.08 -15.22
C SER A 116 7.91 -14.60 -16.43
N ALA A 117 8.43 -13.37 -16.38
CA ALA A 117 9.25 -12.82 -17.45
C ALA A 117 10.58 -13.58 -17.61
N ILE A 118 11.24 -13.95 -16.50
CA ILE A 118 12.47 -14.76 -16.52
C ILE A 118 12.20 -16.15 -17.13
N SER A 119 11.09 -16.79 -16.74
CA SER A 119 10.71 -18.09 -17.30
C SER A 119 10.50 -18.03 -18.82
N MET A 120 9.82 -17.00 -19.32
CA MET A 120 9.62 -16.82 -20.77
C MET A 120 10.94 -16.63 -21.53
N ILE A 121 11.92 -15.92 -20.95
CA ILE A 121 13.24 -15.75 -21.56
C ILE A 121 13.98 -17.09 -21.62
N ILE A 122 13.95 -17.87 -20.54
CA ILE A 122 14.57 -19.20 -20.48
C ILE A 122 13.95 -20.14 -21.51
N ASP A 123 12.62 -20.19 -21.59
CA ASP A 123 11.90 -21.04 -22.56
C ASP A 123 12.24 -20.65 -24.01
N LYS A 124 12.35 -19.35 -24.29
CA LYS A 124 12.76 -18.84 -25.60
C LYS A 124 14.19 -19.24 -25.95
N GLN A 125 15.14 -19.08 -25.02
CA GLN A 125 16.54 -19.48 -25.24
C GLN A 125 16.66 -21.00 -25.46
N LEU A 126 15.89 -21.80 -24.73
CA LEU A 126 15.88 -23.26 -24.88
C LEU A 126 15.32 -23.69 -26.24
N LEU A 127 14.31 -22.98 -26.75
CA LEU A 127 13.77 -23.19 -28.08
C LEU A 127 14.79 -22.81 -29.17
N GLU A 128 15.44 -21.66 -29.05
CA GLU A 128 16.48 -21.21 -29.98
C GLU A 128 17.63 -22.22 -30.04
N GLN A 129 18.06 -22.76 -28.90
CA GLN A 129 19.08 -23.80 -28.84
C GLN A 129 18.65 -25.07 -29.60
N LYS A 130 17.43 -25.57 -29.35
CA LYS A 130 16.90 -26.76 -30.06
C LYS A 130 16.84 -26.54 -31.58
N VAL A 131 16.47 -25.34 -32.03
CA VAL A 131 16.44 -25.00 -33.46
C VAL A 131 17.85 -25.02 -34.05
N CYS A 132 18.84 -24.43 -33.38
CA CYS A 132 20.24 -24.43 -33.82
C CYS A 132 20.83 -25.86 -33.88
N GLU A 133 20.52 -26.71 -32.91
CA GLU A 133 20.93 -28.12 -32.89
C GLU A 133 20.33 -28.89 -34.08
N GLU A 134 19.06 -28.67 -34.40
CA GLU A 134 18.39 -29.34 -35.52
C GLU A 134 18.91 -28.86 -36.89
N ILE A 135 19.18 -27.55 -37.05
CA ILE A 135 19.83 -27.01 -38.26
C ILE A 135 21.22 -27.63 -38.44
N SER A 136 22.00 -27.71 -37.36
CA SER A 136 23.34 -28.29 -37.39
C SER A 136 23.31 -29.77 -37.80
N ARG A 137 22.34 -30.54 -37.27
CA ARG A 137 22.12 -31.94 -37.65
C ARG A 137 21.80 -32.08 -39.14
N LYS A 138 20.87 -31.27 -39.65
CA LYS A 138 20.50 -31.29 -41.08
C LYS A 138 21.67 -30.90 -41.99
N ALA A 139 22.49 -29.94 -41.57
CA ALA A 139 23.70 -29.57 -42.32
C ALA A 139 24.72 -30.71 -42.38
N GLN A 140 24.94 -31.41 -41.26
CA GLN A 140 25.80 -32.60 -41.22
C GLN A 140 25.25 -33.74 -42.08
N ASP A 141 23.95 -33.99 -42.05
CA ASP A 141 23.30 -34.99 -42.90
C ASP A 141 23.46 -34.65 -44.38
N GLN A 142 23.29 -33.39 -44.77
CA GLN A 142 23.55 -32.92 -46.14
C GLN A 142 25.02 -33.12 -46.55
N GLU A 143 25.97 -32.78 -45.69
CA GLU A 143 27.40 -32.97 -45.95
C GLU A 143 27.74 -34.46 -46.12
N ARG A 144 27.15 -35.31 -45.28
CA ARG A 144 27.30 -36.78 -45.39
C ARG A 144 26.75 -37.30 -46.71
N ILE A 145 25.56 -36.87 -47.11
CA ILE A 145 24.95 -37.23 -48.40
C ILE A 145 25.86 -36.78 -49.55
N LEU A 146 26.36 -35.55 -49.53
CA LEU A 146 27.27 -35.02 -50.55
C LEU A 146 28.57 -35.85 -50.66
N LYS A 147 29.12 -36.33 -49.54
CA LYS A 147 30.29 -37.23 -49.54
C LYS A 147 29.98 -38.63 -50.11
N MET A 148 28.73 -39.09 -50.03
CA MET A 148 28.30 -40.39 -50.54
C MET A 148 27.95 -40.37 -52.04
N ILE A 149 27.50 -39.24 -52.59
CA ILE A 149 27.13 -39.11 -54.03
C ILE A 149 28.22 -39.66 -54.98
N PRO A 150 29.52 -39.34 -54.81
CA PRO A 150 30.57 -39.86 -55.70
C PRO A 150 30.84 -41.37 -55.56
N GLN A 151 30.37 -42.01 -54.49
CA GLN A 151 30.49 -43.46 -54.27
C GLN A 151 29.31 -44.19 -54.91
N ILE A 152 28.11 -43.60 -54.85
CA ILE A 152 26.87 -44.15 -55.43
C ILE A 152 26.82 -43.92 -56.94
N PHE A 153 27.29 -42.77 -57.40
CA PHE A 153 27.35 -42.38 -58.81
C PHE A 153 28.80 -42.08 -59.23
N PRO A 154 29.65 -43.12 -59.40
CA PRO A 154 31.05 -42.94 -59.77
C PRO A 154 31.25 -42.30 -61.15
N GLU A 155 30.22 -42.33 -62.02
CA GLU A 155 30.24 -41.71 -63.34
C GLU A 155 30.25 -40.17 -63.29
N LEU A 156 29.66 -39.56 -62.26
CA LEU A 156 29.70 -38.10 -62.04
C LEU A 156 31.12 -37.61 -61.67
N LYS A 157 31.94 -38.49 -61.09
CA LYS A 157 33.34 -38.20 -60.73
C LYS A 157 34.22 -37.98 -61.96
N ARG A 158 33.93 -38.65 -63.07
CA ARG A 158 34.70 -38.51 -64.32
C ARG A 158 34.39 -37.20 -65.06
N ASN A 159 33.16 -36.71 -64.97
CA ASN A 159 32.76 -35.46 -65.62
C ASN A 159 33.24 -34.21 -64.86
N ALA A 160 33.48 -34.29 -63.55
CA ALA A 160 34.02 -33.18 -62.76
C ALA A 160 35.51 -32.89 -63.03
N ILE A 161 36.28 -33.87 -63.50
CA ILE A 161 37.72 -33.69 -63.79
C ILE A 161 37.94 -32.78 -65.02
N PHE A 162 36.96 -32.65 -65.91
CA PHE A 162 37.10 -31.85 -67.14
C PHE A 162 36.85 -30.35 -66.97
N ILE A 163 36.49 -29.86 -65.78
CA ILE A 163 36.15 -28.44 -65.57
C ILE A 163 37.32 -27.64 -64.94
N ASN A 164 38.41 -28.28 -64.51
CA ASN A 164 39.53 -27.57 -63.87
C ASN A 164 40.77 -27.31 -64.74
N ASP A 165 40.85 -27.86 -65.96
CA ASP A 165 41.95 -27.57 -66.90
C ASP A 165 41.40 -26.98 -68.20
N LYS A 166 41.08 -25.69 -68.19
CA LYS A 166 41.12 -24.81 -69.37
C LYS A 166 41.06 -23.34 -68.96
N LYS A 167 42.22 -22.85 -68.52
CA LYS A 167 42.72 -21.56 -69.05
C LYS A 167 42.67 -21.70 -70.57
N ASP A 168 41.67 -21.11 -71.22
CA ASP A 168 41.65 -20.65 -72.62
C ASP A 168 40.21 -20.66 -73.18
N VAL A 169 39.48 -19.57 -72.93
CA VAL A 169 38.59 -18.99 -73.95
C VAL A 169 38.72 -17.47 -73.85
N LYS A 170 39.84 -16.97 -74.38
CA LYS A 170 39.90 -15.59 -74.87
C LYS A 170 38.98 -15.49 -76.08
N LYS A 171 38.25 -14.37 -76.14
CA LYS A 171 37.55 -13.78 -77.30
C LYS A 171 36.35 -14.57 -77.81
N LEU A 172 35.15 -14.05 -77.54
CA LEU A 172 34.14 -13.84 -78.57
C LEU A 172 33.06 -12.88 -78.03
N ASN A 173 32.82 -11.82 -78.82
CA ASN A 173 31.67 -10.90 -78.82
C ASN A 173 31.87 -9.51 -78.19
N GLU A 174 32.67 -8.68 -78.84
CA GLU A 174 32.24 -7.30 -79.13
C GLU A 174 31.49 -7.32 -80.48
N PRO A 175 30.27 -6.76 -80.58
CA PRO A 175 29.60 -6.57 -81.86
C PRO A 175 30.10 -5.30 -82.56
N LYS A 176 30.24 -5.39 -83.89
CA LYS A 176 30.39 -4.24 -84.80
C LYS A 176 29.13 -3.39 -84.81
#